data_AF-M7N5H9-F1
#
_entry.id   AF-M7N5H9-F1
#
_cell.length_a   1.000
_cell.length_b   1.000
_cell.length_c   1.000
_cell.angle_alpha   90.00
_cell.angle_beta   90.00
_cell.angle_gamma   90.00
#
_symmetry.space_group_name_H-M   'P 1'
#
loop_
_entity.id
_entity.type
_entity.pdbx_description
1 polymer ?
#
loop_
_entity_poly.entity_id
_entity_poly.type
_entity_poly.pdbx_seq_one_letter_code
_entity_poly.pdbx_strand_id
1 'polypeptide(L)'
;MTPAPQLHILTGDALLEAFPQEALPGKRLVFRECLIEGPLEISSEQTFWQERARFLQRAYGVAPQEYEQKTVQELRQVANTAPGSEINLWFEDDLFCQVNLWFLLSYLKARGVEKQLYKVFPLQKRGESPWAGFGWHSAEELQQCYARRLPLSSQELDLGIALWQAYARQDAAQLKALSSQPTAAFRQLPELIQAQLARNPEGGLPGLPQQQLLALQQEGYLDFPALLQEFSRRYPVWGFGDWQLKRLLVSLPPKGKEAGRI
;
A
#
# COMPACT_ATOMS: atom_id res chain seq x y z
N MET A 1 -7.92 -8.76 -34.00
CA MET A 1 -8.33 -7.63 -33.13
C MET A 1 -7.07 -7.06 -32.50
N THR A 2 -6.87 -5.75 -32.58
CA THR A 2 -5.81 -5.08 -31.81
C THR A 2 -6.11 -5.24 -30.31
N PRO A 3 -5.14 -5.60 -29.46
CA PRO A 3 -5.37 -5.71 -28.03
C PRO A 3 -5.84 -4.37 -27.47
N ALA A 4 -6.75 -4.42 -26.48
CA ALA A 4 -7.23 -3.23 -25.79
C ALA A 4 -6.05 -2.42 -25.23
N PRO A 5 -6.07 -1.07 -25.30
CA PRO A 5 -5.02 -0.26 -24.71
C PRO A 5 -4.83 -0.60 -23.23
N GLN A 6 -3.58 -0.80 -22.80
CA GLN A 6 -3.24 -1.23 -21.45
C GLN A 6 -2.68 -0.07 -20.63
N LEU A 7 -3.16 0.07 -19.41
CA LEU A 7 -2.51 0.87 -18.36
C LEU A 7 -2.07 -0.06 -17.24
N HIS A 8 -0.80 0.00 -16.87
CA HIS A 8 -0.24 -0.68 -15.70
C HIS A 8 0.01 0.35 -14.61
N ILE A 9 -0.67 0.19 -13.47
CA ILE A 9 -0.44 0.99 -12.27
C ILE A 9 0.42 0.16 -11.32
N LEU A 10 1.63 0.64 -11.05
CA LEU A 10 2.66 -0.05 -10.28
C LEU A 10 2.75 0.56 -8.87
N THR A 11 3.05 -0.24 -7.85
CA THR A 11 3.19 0.21 -6.46
C THR A 11 4.42 1.06 -6.18
N GLY A 12 5.48 0.96 -7.00
CA GLY A 12 6.72 1.67 -6.74
C GLY A 12 7.70 1.64 -7.91
N ASP A 13 8.72 2.49 -7.82
CA ASP A 13 9.73 2.66 -8.87
C ASP A 13 10.61 1.40 -9.05
N ALA A 14 10.84 0.63 -7.99
CA ALA A 14 11.56 -0.65 -8.09
C ALA A 14 10.86 -1.65 -9.04
N LEU A 15 9.51 -1.72 -8.99
CA LEU A 15 8.75 -2.54 -9.93
C LEU A 15 8.77 -1.96 -11.34
N LEU A 16 8.82 -0.63 -11.49
CA LEU A 16 8.96 0.02 -12.79
C LEU A 16 10.29 -0.34 -13.47
N GLU A 17 11.39 -0.35 -12.70
CA GLU A 17 12.72 -0.71 -13.19
C GLU A 17 12.80 -2.18 -13.64
N ALA A 18 12.18 -3.10 -12.88
CA ALA A 18 12.13 -4.51 -13.23
C ALA A 18 11.07 -4.87 -14.30
N PHE A 19 10.23 -3.92 -14.71
CA PHE A 19 9.05 -4.22 -15.53
C PHE A 19 9.45 -4.65 -16.96
N PRO A 20 8.94 -5.80 -17.48
CA PRO A 20 9.33 -6.33 -18.79
C PRO A 20 8.61 -5.58 -19.92
N GLN A 21 9.09 -4.38 -20.25
CA GLN A 21 8.42 -3.43 -21.13
C GLN A 21 8.12 -3.96 -22.53
N GLU A 22 9.01 -4.79 -23.08
CA GLU A 22 8.86 -5.37 -24.42
C GLU A 22 7.77 -6.44 -24.45
N ALA A 23 7.65 -7.22 -23.37
CA ALA A 23 6.69 -8.31 -23.26
C ALA A 23 5.31 -7.87 -22.75
N LEU A 24 5.26 -6.80 -21.93
CA LEU A 24 4.05 -6.22 -21.38
C LEU A 24 3.89 -4.77 -21.89
N PRO A 25 3.38 -4.60 -23.13
CA PRO A 25 3.19 -3.29 -23.72
C PRO A 25 2.04 -2.55 -23.06
N GLY A 26 2.15 -1.22 -22.97
CA GLY A 26 1.13 -0.38 -22.37
C GLY A 26 1.71 0.85 -21.72
N LYS A 27 0.85 1.78 -21.34
CA LYS A 27 1.26 2.89 -20.49
C LYS A 27 1.54 2.37 -19.09
N ARG A 28 2.56 2.91 -18.43
CA ARG A 28 2.88 2.62 -17.04
C ARG A 28 2.76 3.89 -16.22
N LEU A 29 2.27 3.75 -14.99
CA LEU A 29 2.14 4.80 -14.00
C LEU A 29 2.57 4.21 -12.67
N VAL A 30 3.27 4.99 -11.85
CA VAL A 30 3.66 4.55 -10.51
C VAL A 30 2.80 5.29 -9.49
N PHE A 31 2.11 4.53 -8.64
CA PHE A 31 1.26 5.08 -7.60
C PHE A 31 2.11 5.49 -6.39
N ARG A 32 2.69 6.70 -6.45
CA ARG A 32 3.61 7.25 -5.44
C ARG A 32 2.86 7.89 -4.27
N GLU A 33 2.11 7.07 -3.54
CA GLU A 33 1.42 7.48 -2.32
C GLU A 33 1.77 6.57 -1.15
N CYS A 34 1.66 7.14 0.05
CA CYS A 34 1.97 6.51 1.32
C CYS A 34 0.77 6.69 2.24
N LEU A 35 -0.38 6.18 1.82
CA LEU A 35 -1.66 6.38 2.52
C LEU A 35 -1.79 5.56 3.81
N ILE A 36 -0.79 4.73 4.11
CA ILE A 36 -0.68 4.01 5.37
C ILE A 36 -0.59 4.94 6.59
N GLU A 37 -0.26 6.21 6.39
CA GLU A 37 -0.08 7.20 7.45
C GLU A 37 -0.38 8.62 6.95
N GLY A 38 -0.49 9.55 7.89
CA GLY A 38 -0.81 10.95 7.61
C GLY A 38 -2.31 11.20 7.52
N PRO A 39 -2.71 12.43 7.13
CA PRO A 39 -4.11 12.81 7.06
C PRO A 39 -4.81 12.05 5.92
N LEU A 40 -5.99 11.51 6.22
CA LEU A 40 -6.83 10.76 5.27
C LEU A 40 -8.29 11.26 5.22
N GLU A 41 -8.72 12.08 6.19
CA GLU A 41 -10.08 12.62 6.23
C GLU A 41 -10.30 13.73 5.20
N ILE A 42 -11.47 13.73 4.58
CA ILE A 42 -11.76 14.48 3.35
C ILE A 42 -12.84 15.54 3.61
N SER A 43 -12.55 16.79 3.26
CA SER A 43 -13.55 17.85 3.05
C SER A 43 -13.70 18.20 1.56
N SER A 44 -12.62 18.08 0.78
CA SER A 44 -12.61 18.15 -0.69
C SER A 44 -11.34 17.49 -1.25
N GLU A 45 -11.31 17.18 -2.54
CA GLU A 45 -10.11 16.65 -3.19
C GLU A 45 -8.93 17.64 -3.14
N GLN A 46 -9.19 18.92 -3.39
CA GLN A 46 -8.15 19.94 -3.37
C GLN A 46 -7.50 20.02 -1.99
N THR A 47 -8.32 20.03 -0.93
CA THR A 47 -7.83 20.03 0.45
C THR A 47 -7.06 18.75 0.75
N PHE A 48 -7.54 17.59 0.29
CA PHE A 48 -6.86 16.31 0.46
C PHE A 48 -5.42 16.39 -0.07
N TRP A 49 -5.23 16.74 -1.35
CA TRP A 49 -3.90 16.82 -1.94
C TRP A 49 -2.98 17.83 -1.26
N GLN A 50 -3.53 18.96 -0.79
CA GLN A 50 -2.76 19.96 -0.05
C GLN A 50 -2.26 19.43 1.30
N GLU A 51 -3.13 18.78 2.08
CA GLU A 51 -2.75 18.19 3.37
C GLU A 51 -1.76 17.03 3.19
N ARG A 52 -1.95 16.20 2.16
CA ARG A 52 -0.99 15.16 1.80
C ARG A 52 0.39 15.74 1.46
N ALA A 53 0.45 16.77 0.61
CA ALA A 53 1.70 17.43 0.25
C ALA A 53 2.43 18.00 1.48
N ARG A 54 1.71 18.69 2.37
CA ARG A 54 2.28 19.22 3.63
C ARG A 54 2.78 18.12 4.56
N PHE A 55 2.06 17.01 4.63
CA PHE A 55 2.46 15.87 5.43
C PHE A 55 3.73 15.21 4.87
N LEU A 56 3.77 14.88 3.59
CA LEU A 56 4.92 14.23 2.94
C LEU A 56 6.16 15.12 2.95
N GLN A 57 6.01 16.44 2.79
CA GLN A 57 7.12 17.38 2.95
C GLN A 57 7.71 17.34 4.35
N ARG A 58 6.85 17.35 5.39
CA ARG A 58 7.29 17.35 6.79
C ARG A 58 7.87 16.01 7.22
N ALA A 59 7.27 14.91 6.80
CA ALA A 59 7.63 13.57 7.22
C ALA A 59 8.82 13.01 6.43
N TYR A 60 8.90 13.31 5.14
CA TYR A 60 9.82 12.67 4.19
C TYR A 60 10.66 13.64 3.36
N GLY A 61 10.47 14.95 3.51
CA GLY A 61 11.21 15.95 2.74
C GLY A 61 10.79 16.03 1.27
N VAL A 62 9.66 15.42 0.88
CA VAL A 62 9.15 15.47 -0.49
C VAL A 62 8.69 16.88 -0.82
N ALA A 63 9.26 17.50 -1.87
CA ALA A 63 8.87 18.83 -2.28
C ALA A 63 7.40 18.85 -2.74
N PRO A 64 6.57 19.84 -2.33
CA PRO A 64 5.17 19.91 -2.75
C PRO A 64 4.97 19.92 -4.28
N GLN A 65 5.89 20.57 -5.01
CA GLN A 65 5.87 20.57 -6.47
C GLN A 65 6.19 19.19 -7.06
N GLU A 66 7.14 18.46 -6.48
CA GLU A 66 7.45 17.10 -6.89
C GLU A 66 6.23 16.19 -6.67
N TYR A 67 5.58 16.30 -5.52
CA TYR A 67 4.37 15.54 -5.21
C TYR A 67 3.22 15.82 -6.19
N GLU A 68 2.95 17.09 -6.51
CA GLU A 68 1.93 17.45 -7.49
C GLU A 68 2.24 16.82 -8.86
N GLN A 69 3.48 16.91 -9.33
CA GLN A 69 3.89 16.43 -10.65
C GLN A 69 3.93 14.90 -10.75
N LYS A 70 4.54 14.22 -9.78
CA LYS A 70 4.82 12.78 -9.83
C LYS A 70 3.72 11.90 -9.23
N THR A 71 2.78 12.48 -8.48
CA THR A 71 1.69 11.72 -7.84
C THR A 71 0.35 12.21 -8.32
N VAL A 72 0.00 13.47 -8.04
CA VAL A 72 -1.37 13.97 -8.27
C VAL A 72 -1.70 14.06 -9.76
N GLN A 73 -0.81 14.65 -10.57
CA GLN A 73 -0.99 14.76 -12.01
C GLN A 73 -1.00 13.39 -12.69
N GLU A 74 -0.11 12.47 -12.30
CA GLU A 74 -0.13 11.10 -12.80
C GLU A 74 -1.49 10.43 -12.52
N LEU A 75 -1.97 10.50 -11.28
CA LEU A 75 -3.24 9.88 -10.89
C LEU A 75 -4.45 10.48 -11.64
N ARG A 76 -4.46 11.79 -11.88
CA ARG A 76 -5.49 12.45 -12.72
C ARG A 76 -5.50 11.92 -14.16
N GLN A 77 -4.36 11.51 -14.70
CA GLN A 77 -4.28 10.95 -16.06
C GLN A 77 -4.95 9.57 -16.17
N VAL A 78 -5.14 8.83 -15.08
CA VAL A 78 -5.80 7.51 -15.11
C VAL A 78 -7.22 7.61 -15.66
N ALA A 79 -7.96 8.64 -15.25
CA ALA A 79 -9.33 8.90 -15.73
C ALA A 79 -9.37 9.27 -17.22
N ASN A 80 -8.29 9.83 -17.76
CA ASN A 80 -8.19 10.27 -19.17
C ASN A 80 -7.70 9.18 -20.13
N THR A 81 -7.57 7.93 -19.68
CA THR A 81 -7.19 6.83 -20.58
C THR A 81 -8.29 6.55 -21.61
N ALA A 82 -7.93 6.03 -22.78
CA ALA A 82 -8.85 5.82 -23.90
C ALA A 82 -10.05 4.91 -23.53
N PRO A 83 -11.24 5.11 -24.13
CA PRO A 83 -12.35 4.17 -23.98
C PRO A 83 -11.93 2.73 -24.31
N GLY A 84 -12.45 1.75 -23.56
CA GLY A 84 -12.09 0.34 -23.72
C GLY A 84 -10.70 -0.04 -23.23
N SER A 85 -9.94 0.85 -22.56
CA SER A 85 -8.67 0.49 -21.93
C SER A 85 -8.86 -0.46 -20.74
N GLU A 86 -7.94 -1.40 -20.59
CA GLU A 86 -7.81 -2.22 -19.38
C GLU A 86 -6.82 -1.58 -18.41
N ILE A 87 -7.13 -1.59 -17.11
CA ILE A 87 -6.23 -1.10 -16.06
C ILE A 87 -5.79 -2.29 -15.21
N ASN A 88 -4.48 -2.48 -15.13
CA ASN A 88 -3.84 -3.55 -14.39
C ASN A 88 -3.19 -2.97 -13.13
N LEU A 89 -3.67 -3.40 -11.97
CA LEU A 89 -3.30 -2.90 -10.65
C LEU A 89 -2.28 -3.87 -10.03
N TRP A 90 -1.00 -3.50 -10.05
CA TRP A 90 0.11 -4.30 -9.53
C TRP A 90 0.36 -3.96 -8.07
N PHE A 91 -0.52 -4.47 -7.19
CA PHE A 91 -0.46 -4.21 -5.76
C PHE A 91 -0.23 -5.50 -4.98
N GLU A 92 0.73 -5.46 -4.06
CA GLU A 92 1.07 -6.56 -3.15
C GLU A 92 0.03 -6.67 -2.03
N ASP A 93 0.10 -7.74 -1.24
CA ASP A 93 -0.92 -8.03 -0.22
C ASP A 93 -0.64 -7.46 1.17
N ASP A 94 0.53 -6.86 1.38
CA ASP A 94 0.82 -6.15 2.62
C ASP A 94 -0.06 -4.90 2.82
N LEU A 95 -0.08 -4.39 4.04
CA LEU A 95 -0.95 -3.28 4.44
C LEU A 95 -0.62 -1.97 3.73
N PHE A 96 0.66 -1.73 3.41
CA PHE A 96 1.08 -0.51 2.69
C PHE A 96 0.45 -0.49 1.30
N CYS A 97 0.56 -1.60 0.57
CA CYS A 97 -0.01 -1.75 -0.76
C CYS A 97 -1.54 -1.73 -0.75
N GLN A 98 -2.16 -2.44 0.18
CA GLN A 98 -3.62 -2.60 0.19
C GLN A 98 -4.36 -1.30 0.51
N VAL A 99 -3.87 -0.48 1.43
CA VAL A 99 -4.47 0.84 1.72
C VAL A 99 -4.44 1.75 0.48
N ASN A 100 -3.32 1.75 -0.23
CA ASN A 100 -3.18 2.49 -1.49
C ASN A 100 -4.13 1.96 -2.58
N LEU A 101 -4.29 0.64 -2.68
CA LEU A 101 -5.24 0.01 -3.60
C LEU A 101 -6.69 0.40 -3.27
N TRP A 102 -7.12 0.32 -2.01
CA TRP A 102 -8.48 0.69 -1.61
C TRP A 102 -8.81 2.13 -1.95
N PHE A 103 -7.88 3.04 -1.67
CA PHE A 103 -8.01 4.44 -2.08
C PHE A 103 -8.14 4.57 -3.59
N LEU A 104 -7.28 3.92 -4.37
CA LEU A 104 -7.31 4.01 -5.83
C LEU A 104 -8.65 3.53 -6.39
N LEU A 105 -9.20 2.42 -5.90
CA LEU A 105 -10.52 1.93 -6.30
C LEU A 105 -11.61 2.96 -5.98
N SER A 106 -11.57 3.56 -4.78
CA SER A 106 -12.50 4.62 -4.40
C SER A 106 -12.37 5.88 -5.27
N TYR A 107 -11.14 6.29 -5.57
CA TYR A 107 -10.82 7.43 -6.40
C TYR A 107 -11.33 7.28 -7.84
N LEU A 108 -11.16 6.08 -8.43
CA LEU A 108 -11.63 5.75 -9.77
C LEU A 108 -13.16 5.70 -9.83
N LYS A 109 -13.81 5.07 -8.84
CA LYS A 109 -15.28 5.02 -8.77
C LYS A 109 -15.89 6.41 -8.69
N ALA A 110 -15.34 7.30 -7.84
CA ALA A 110 -15.83 8.66 -7.67
C ALA A 110 -15.79 9.51 -8.95
N ARG A 111 -15.00 9.09 -9.95
CA ARG A 111 -14.86 9.74 -11.25
C ARG A 111 -15.67 9.10 -12.37
N GLY A 112 -16.47 8.08 -12.06
CA GLY A 112 -17.22 7.35 -13.08
C GLY A 112 -16.30 6.64 -14.08
N VAL A 113 -15.12 6.17 -13.65
CA VAL A 113 -14.22 5.43 -14.52
C VAL A 113 -14.82 4.05 -14.80
N GLU A 114 -15.45 3.90 -15.96
CA GLU A 114 -16.03 2.65 -16.46
C GLU A 114 -15.01 1.86 -17.29
N LYS A 115 -14.03 1.26 -16.62
CA LYS A 115 -12.96 0.47 -17.25
C LYS A 115 -12.86 -0.89 -16.61
N GLN A 116 -12.40 -1.88 -17.39
CA GLN A 116 -12.08 -3.19 -16.84
C GLN A 116 -10.83 -3.06 -15.97
N LEU A 117 -10.98 -3.35 -14.69
CA LEU A 117 -9.91 -3.35 -13.71
C LEU A 117 -9.48 -4.78 -13.43
N TYR A 118 -8.17 -5.00 -13.40
CA TYR A 118 -7.57 -6.28 -13.04
C TYR A 118 -6.61 -6.09 -11.88
N LYS A 119 -6.69 -6.95 -10.86
CA LYS A 119 -5.63 -7.04 -9.85
C LYS A 119 -4.57 -8.04 -10.31
N VAL A 120 -3.31 -7.63 -10.28
CA VAL A 120 -2.17 -8.48 -10.54
C VAL A 120 -1.52 -8.83 -9.22
N PHE A 121 -1.33 -10.13 -8.97
CA PHE A 121 -0.75 -10.65 -7.74
C PHE A 121 0.69 -11.12 -7.99
N PRO A 122 1.59 -10.99 -6.99
CA PRO A 122 2.86 -11.70 -6.99
C PRO A 122 2.63 -13.22 -7.08
N LEU A 123 3.51 -13.92 -7.80
CA LEU A 123 3.58 -15.37 -7.72
C LEU A 123 4.04 -15.77 -6.32
N GLN A 124 3.32 -16.73 -5.72
CA GLN A 124 3.74 -17.36 -4.47
C GLN A 124 4.57 -18.60 -4.78
N LYS A 125 5.81 -18.66 -4.28
CA LYS A 125 6.62 -19.88 -4.31
C LYS A 125 6.42 -20.65 -3.00
N ARG A 126 6.63 -21.98 -3.07
CA ARG A 126 6.44 -22.86 -1.91
C ARG A 126 7.43 -22.48 -0.81
N GLY A 127 6.90 -22.23 0.39
CA GLY A 127 7.71 -21.87 1.57
C GLY A 127 7.96 -20.37 1.74
N GLU A 128 7.48 -19.53 0.82
CA GLU A 128 7.53 -18.08 0.98
C GLU A 128 6.44 -17.54 1.91
N SER A 129 6.70 -16.36 2.47
CA SER A 129 5.70 -15.59 3.20
C SER A 129 4.47 -15.33 2.32
N PRO A 130 3.24 -15.36 2.87
CA PRO A 130 2.06 -14.98 2.11
C PRO A 130 2.08 -13.51 1.67
N TRP A 131 2.95 -12.70 2.27
CA TRP A 131 3.17 -11.28 2.00
C TRP A 131 4.36 -11.02 1.07
N ALA A 132 4.88 -12.04 0.38
CA ALA A 132 5.98 -11.86 -0.56
C ALA A 132 5.55 -10.99 -1.76
N GLY A 133 6.37 -9.98 -2.06
CA GLY A 133 6.13 -8.98 -3.09
C GLY A 133 6.73 -9.30 -4.46
N PHE A 134 6.72 -8.31 -5.35
CA PHE A 134 7.27 -8.43 -6.70
C PHE A 134 8.81 -8.34 -6.77
N GLY A 135 9.47 -7.85 -5.72
CA GLY A 135 10.88 -7.46 -5.74
C GLY A 135 11.89 -8.53 -6.19
N TRP A 136 11.52 -9.81 -6.14
CA TRP A 136 12.38 -10.94 -6.56
C TRP A 136 11.92 -11.63 -7.84
N HIS A 137 10.93 -11.08 -8.54
CA HIS A 137 10.39 -11.69 -9.74
C HIS A 137 11.26 -11.40 -10.97
N SER A 138 11.54 -12.43 -11.77
CA SER A 138 12.13 -12.24 -13.10
C SER A 138 11.13 -11.62 -14.07
N ALA A 139 11.63 -11.17 -15.23
CA ALA A 139 10.79 -10.68 -16.33
C ALA A 139 9.73 -11.71 -16.76
N GLU A 140 10.08 -12.99 -16.80
CA GLU A 140 9.18 -14.09 -17.12
C GLU A 140 8.15 -14.33 -16.01
N GLU A 141 8.56 -14.21 -14.75
CA GLU A 141 7.65 -14.35 -13.61
C GLU A 141 6.64 -13.20 -13.56
N LEU A 142 7.04 -11.96 -13.90
CA LEU A 142 6.12 -10.82 -14.03
C LEU A 142 5.12 -11.01 -15.18
N GLN A 143 5.54 -11.58 -16.31
CA GLN A 143 4.60 -11.97 -17.38
C GLN A 143 3.59 -13.01 -16.92
N GLN A 144 4.03 -14.00 -16.12
CA GLN A 144 3.13 -14.98 -15.52
C GLN A 144 2.16 -14.36 -14.51
N CYS A 145 2.60 -13.40 -13.69
CA CYS A 145 1.71 -12.61 -12.83
C CYS A 145 0.60 -11.96 -13.65
N TYR A 146 0.97 -11.26 -14.73
CA TYR A 146 0.03 -10.58 -15.62
C TYR A 146 -0.96 -11.54 -16.30
N ALA A 147 -0.50 -12.70 -16.74
CA ALA A 147 -1.34 -13.72 -17.36
C ALA A 147 -2.39 -14.30 -16.38
N ARG A 148 -2.10 -14.27 -15.07
CA ARG A 148 -2.98 -14.76 -13.99
C ARG A 148 -3.78 -13.66 -13.29
N ARG A 149 -3.79 -12.45 -13.86
CA ARG A 149 -4.50 -11.31 -13.27
C ARG A 149 -5.98 -11.60 -13.07
N LEU A 150 -6.53 -11.08 -11.97
CA LEU A 150 -7.91 -11.29 -11.58
C LEU A 150 -8.78 -10.10 -12.04
N PRO A 151 -9.81 -10.30 -12.88
CA PRO A 151 -10.78 -9.24 -13.16
C PRO A 151 -11.54 -8.88 -11.89
N LEU A 152 -11.63 -7.57 -11.59
CA LEU A 152 -12.35 -7.08 -10.42
C LEU A 152 -13.84 -6.96 -10.72
N SER A 153 -14.64 -7.71 -9.98
CA SER A 153 -16.10 -7.65 -9.99
C SER A 153 -16.62 -6.40 -9.28
N SER A 154 -17.89 -6.03 -9.52
CA SER A 154 -18.54 -4.95 -8.78
C SER A 154 -18.50 -5.16 -7.26
N GLN A 155 -18.64 -6.41 -6.79
CA GLN A 155 -18.54 -6.76 -5.38
C GLN A 155 -17.16 -6.45 -4.79
N GLU A 156 -16.08 -6.73 -5.52
CA GLU A 156 -14.72 -6.44 -5.07
C GLU A 156 -14.43 -4.94 -5.09
N LEU A 157 -14.97 -4.21 -6.07
CA LEU A 157 -14.88 -2.75 -6.10
C LEU A 157 -15.62 -2.13 -4.92
N ASP A 158 -16.84 -2.56 -4.63
CA ASP A 158 -17.65 -2.07 -3.52
C ASP A 158 -16.99 -2.38 -2.17
N LEU A 159 -16.41 -3.57 -2.02
CA LEU A 159 -15.63 -3.94 -0.83
C LEU A 159 -14.39 -3.05 -0.67
N GLY A 160 -13.62 -2.81 -1.74
CA GLY A 160 -12.45 -1.93 -1.71
C GLY A 160 -12.81 -0.49 -1.32
N ILE A 161 -13.94 0.02 -1.82
CA ILE A 161 -14.46 1.34 -1.45
C ILE A 161 -14.84 1.37 0.03
N ALA A 162 -15.55 0.37 0.52
CA ALA A 162 -15.96 0.28 1.92
C ALA A 162 -14.74 0.18 2.86
N LEU A 163 -13.73 -0.60 2.47
CA LEU A 163 -12.46 -0.73 3.21
C LEU A 163 -11.73 0.61 3.29
N TRP A 164 -11.63 1.35 2.18
CA TRP A 164 -11.04 2.70 2.19
C TRP A 164 -11.77 3.64 3.14
N GLN A 165 -13.11 3.69 3.07
CA GLN A 165 -13.90 4.58 3.90
C GLN A 165 -13.75 4.26 5.39
N ALA A 166 -13.77 2.98 5.76
CA ALA A 166 -13.56 2.53 7.13
C ALA A 166 -12.13 2.85 7.60
N TYR A 167 -11.13 2.61 6.74
CA TYR A 167 -9.73 2.90 7.03
C TYR A 167 -9.47 4.39 7.26
N ALA A 168 -9.96 5.24 6.36
CA ALA A 168 -9.77 6.69 6.45
C ALA A 168 -10.41 7.30 7.71
N ARG A 169 -11.54 6.74 8.17
CA ARG A 169 -12.23 7.14 9.41
C ARG A 169 -11.69 6.46 10.68
N GLN A 170 -10.68 5.59 10.56
CA GLN A 170 -10.19 4.73 11.65
C GLN A 170 -11.32 3.92 12.33
N ASP A 171 -12.32 3.48 11.56
CA ASP A 171 -13.47 2.74 12.05
C ASP A 171 -13.12 1.26 12.24
N ALA A 172 -12.63 0.92 13.43
CA ALA A 172 -12.19 -0.42 13.77
C ALA A 172 -13.32 -1.47 13.69
N ALA A 173 -14.55 -1.10 14.05
CA ALA A 173 -15.68 -2.01 14.03
C ALA A 173 -16.05 -2.36 12.59
N GLN A 174 -16.12 -1.35 11.71
CA GLN A 174 -16.42 -1.55 10.31
C GLN A 174 -15.31 -2.32 9.60
N LEU A 175 -14.03 -2.03 9.86
CA LEU A 175 -12.91 -2.79 9.29
C LEU A 175 -13.00 -4.29 9.65
N LYS A 176 -13.29 -4.61 10.93
CA LYS A 176 -13.49 -6.01 11.36
C LYS A 176 -14.66 -6.66 10.61
N ALA A 177 -15.79 -5.99 10.49
CA ALA A 177 -16.96 -6.52 9.81
C ALA A 177 -16.70 -6.78 8.32
N LEU A 178 -16.01 -5.86 7.63
CA LEU A 178 -15.63 -6.01 6.23
C LEU A 178 -14.61 -7.13 6.01
N SER A 179 -13.71 -7.35 6.98
CA SER A 179 -12.63 -8.34 6.85
C SER A 179 -13.11 -9.79 6.69
N SER A 180 -14.32 -10.08 7.17
CA SER A 180 -14.95 -11.40 7.08
C SER A 180 -15.65 -11.67 5.75
N GLN A 181 -15.73 -10.68 4.86
CA GLN A 181 -16.41 -10.85 3.57
C GLN A 181 -15.54 -11.69 2.61
N PRO A 182 -16.13 -12.68 1.91
CA PRO A 182 -15.39 -13.48 0.96
C PRO A 182 -14.98 -12.64 -0.26
N THR A 183 -13.72 -12.73 -0.66
CA THR A 183 -13.17 -11.99 -1.79
C THR A 183 -11.96 -12.72 -2.37
N ALA A 184 -11.84 -12.71 -3.71
CA ALA A 184 -10.64 -13.20 -4.38
C ALA A 184 -9.60 -12.08 -4.54
N ALA A 185 -10.05 -10.82 -4.62
CA ALA A 185 -9.18 -9.65 -4.75
C ALA A 185 -8.35 -9.32 -3.50
N PHE A 186 -8.88 -9.50 -2.28
CA PHE A 186 -8.16 -9.13 -1.05
C PHE A 186 -7.76 -10.37 -0.23
N ARG A 187 -6.61 -10.97 -0.55
CA ARG A 187 -6.08 -12.16 0.13
C ARG A 187 -5.68 -11.83 1.57
N GLN A 188 -5.90 -12.77 2.50
CA GLN A 188 -5.53 -12.63 3.92
C GLN A 188 -6.10 -11.36 4.59
N LEU A 189 -7.28 -10.91 4.14
CA LEU A 189 -7.91 -9.67 4.63
C LEU A 189 -8.15 -9.68 6.16
N PRO A 190 -8.59 -10.78 6.80
CA PRO A 190 -8.69 -10.85 8.27
C PRO A 190 -7.37 -10.54 8.97
N GLU A 191 -6.28 -11.17 8.57
CA GLU A 191 -4.94 -10.99 9.14
C GLU A 191 -4.40 -9.58 8.88
N LEU A 192 -4.65 -9.04 7.69
CA LEU A 192 -4.28 -7.68 7.31
C LEU A 192 -4.97 -6.63 8.20
N ILE A 193 -6.28 -6.80 8.42
CA ILE A 193 -7.06 -5.91 9.29
C ILE A 193 -6.62 -6.04 10.74
N GLN A 194 -6.33 -7.26 11.24
CA GLN A 194 -5.74 -7.43 12.56
C GLN A 194 -4.41 -6.67 12.69
N ALA A 195 -3.55 -6.74 11.68
CA ALA A 195 -2.29 -6.01 11.65
C ALA A 195 -2.47 -4.48 11.64
N GLN A 196 -3.49 -3.96 10.95
CA GLN A 196 -3.86 -2.54 10.99
C GLN A 196 -4.32 -2.11 12.38
N LEU A 197 -5.18 -2.89 13.03
CA LEU A 197 -5.70 -2.57 14.36
C LEU A 197 -4.62 -2.63 15.43
N ALA A 198 -3.70 -3.59 15.33
CA ALA A 198 -2.55 -3.70 16.22
C ALA A 198 -1.58 -2.52 16.07
N ARG A 199 -1.61 -1.83 14.93
CA ARG A 199 -0.74 -0.68 14.63
C ARG A 199 -1.12 0.58 15.38
N ASN A 200 -2.42 0.78 15.58
CA ASN A 200 -3.00 1.98 16.19
C ASN A 200 -3.89 1.55 17.37
N PRO A 201 -3.32 1.04 18.48
CA PRO A 201 -4.12 0.68 19.65
C PRO A 201 -4.76 1.92 20.27
N GLU A 202 -5.95 1.74 20.84
CA GLU A 202 -6.63 2.81 21.57
C GLU A 202 -5.82 3.30 22.77
N GLY A 203 -6.02 4.55 23.17
CA GLY A 203 -5.44 5.10 24.41
C GLY A 203 -3.97 5.55 24.32
N GLY A 204 -3.41 5.72 23.12
CA GLY A 204 -2.08 6.33 22.93
C GLY A 204 -0.90 5.41 23.29
N LEU A 205 -1.15 4.12 23.44
CA LEU A 205 -0.11 3.11 23.64
C LEU A 205 0.74 2.94 22.37
N PRO A 206 2.02 2.54 22.48
CA PRO A 206 2.81 2.18 21.32
C PRO A 206 2.13 1.06 20.53
N GLY A 207 1.98 1.26 19.23
CA GLY A 207 1.52 0.21 18.32
C GLY A 207 2.43 -1.01 18.33
N LEU A 208 1.89 -2.13 17.88
CA LEU A 208 2.65 -3.37 17.78
C LEU A 208 3.94 -3.21 16.96
N PRO A 209 4.01 -2.47 15.83
CA PRO A 209 5.28 -2.24 15.15
C PRO A 209 6.35 -1.61 16.04
N GLN A 210 5.99 -0.60 16.84
CA GLN A 210 6.90 0.07 17.75
C GLN A 210 7.42 -0.90 18.81
N GLN A 211 6.53 -1.74 19.37
CA GLN A 211 6.90 -2.75 20.35
C GLN A 211 7.87 -3.78 19.75
N GLN A 212 7.59 -4.27 18.54
CA GLN A 212 8.46 -5.24 17.86
C GLN A 212 9.82 -4.64 17.49
N LEU A 213 9.85 -3.36 17.09
CA LEU A 213 11.08 -2.65 16.78
C LEU A 213 11.97 -2.50 18.03
N LEU A 214 11.37 -2.18 19.19
CA LEU A 214 12.08 -2.15 20.47
C LEU A 214 12.61 -3.53 20.87
N ALA A 215 11.83 -4.59 20.66
CA ALA A 215 12.26 -5.97 20.94
C ALA A 215 13.48 -6.37 20.09
N LEU A 216 13.47 -6.07 18.79
CA LEU A 216 14.63 -6.32 17.92
C LEU A 216 15.88 -5.56 18.38
N GLN A 217 15.74 -4.31 18.85
CA GLN A 217 16.87 -3.59 19.43
C GLN A 217 17.42 -4.24 20.71
N GLN A 218 16.55 -4.86 21.53
CA GLN A 218 16.97 -5.62 22.72
C GLN A 218 17.64 -6.95 22.36
N GLU A 219 17.27 -7.56 21.23
CA GLU A 219 17.92 -8.75 20.67
C GLU A 219 19.30 -8.45 20.06
N GLY A 220 19.68 -7.17 19.91
CA GLY A 220 21.00 -6.76 19.42
C GLY A 220 21.04 -6.25 17.98
N TYR A 221 19.89 -6.11 17.31
CA TYR A 221 19.82 -5.44 16.00
C TYR A 221 19.89 -3.92 16.18
N LEU A 222 21.10 -3.35 16.11
CA LEU A 222 21.36 -1.96 16.45
C LEU A 222 21.62 -1.04 15.26
N ASP A 223 22.19 -1.55 14.16
CA ASP A 223 22.32 -0.79 12.93
C ASP A 223 21.02 -0.83 12.11
N PHE A 224 20.75 0.27 11.39
CA PHE A 224 19.50 0.42 10.65
C PHE A 224 19.30 -0.64 9.55
N PRO A 225 20.31 -0.99 8.72
CA PRO A 225 20.16 -2.04 7.72
C PRO A 225 19.76 -3.40 8.32
N ALA A 226 20.42 -3.86 9.38
CA ALA A 226 20.09 -5.12 10.04
C ALA A 226 18.69 -5.09 10.66
N LEU A 227 18.31 -3.96 11.27
CA LEU A 227 16.99 -3.77 11.86
C LEU A 227 15.89 -3.78 10.80
N LEU A 228 16.09 -3.08 9.68
CA LEU A 228 15.15 -3.06 8.55
C LEU A 228 14.99 -4.46 7.97
N GLN A 229 16.10 -5.14 7.69
CA GLN A 229 16.08 -6.49 7.14
C GLN A 229 15.30 -7.44 8.06
N GLU A 230 15.61 -7.46 9.36
CA GLU A 230 14.99 -8.38 10.29
C GLU A 230 13.51 -8.03 10.57
N PHE A 231 13.19 -6.75 10.66
CA PHE A 231 11.81 -6.29 10.81
C PHE A 231 10.95 -6.69 9.59
N SER A 232 11.42 -6.41 8.37
CA SER A 232 10.72 -6.78 7.15
C SER A 232 10.59 -8.30 7.00
N ARG A 233 11.59 -9.07 7.47
CA ARG A 233 11.53 -10.54 7.46
C ARG A 233 10.51 -11.11 8.44
N ARG A 234 10.45 -10.59 9.67
CA ARG A 234 9.55 -11.10 10.72
C ARG A 234 8.13 -10.56 10.63
N TYR A 235 7.96 -9.32 10.17
CA TYR A 235 6.68 -8.62 10.14
C TYR A 235 6.33 -8.05 8.76
N PRO A 236 6.36 -8.89 7.70
CA PRO A 236 6.14 -8.41 6.33
C PRO A 236 4.72 -7.91 6.09
N VAL A 237 3.75 -8.28 6.92
CA VAL A 237 2.33 -7.87 6.80
C VAL A 237 2.12 -6.36 6.74
N TRP A 238 3.00 -5.56 7.35
CA TRP A 238 2.85 -4.11 7.33
C TRP A 238 3.38 -3.44 6.06
N GLY A 239 4.24 -4.11 5.28
CA GLY A 239 4.82 -3.53 4.07
C GLY A 239 5.71 -2.32 4.32
N PHE A 240 6.31 -2.22 5.51
CA PHE A 240 7.13 -1.08 5.87
C PHE A 240 8.47 -1.08 5.16
N GLY A 241 8.74 0.02 4.46
CA GLY A 241 10.04 0.34 3.90
C GLY A 241 10.90 1.15 4.87
N ASP A 242 12.02 1.66 4.36
CA ASP A 242 12.97 2.42 5.14
C ASP A 242 12.37 3.71 5.72
N TRP A 243 11.49 4.39 4.98
CA TRP A 243 10.80 5.61 5.42
C TRP A 243 9.93 5.39 6.65
N GLN A 244 9.03 4.39 6.62
CA GLN A 244 8.15 4.08 7.74
C GLN A 244 8.97 3.66 8.96
N LEU A 245 10.00 2.83 8.76
CA LEU A 245 10.80 2.33 9.88
C LEU A 245 11.66 3.43 10.52
N LYS A 246 12.29 4.31 9.73
CA LYS A 246 13.00 5.50 10.23
C LYS A 246 12.09 6.39 11.06
N ARG A 247 10.88 6.65 10.58
CA ARG A 247 9.90 7.45 11.31
C ARG A 247 9.47 6.79 12.62
N LEU A 248 9.22 5.49 12.60
CA LEU A 248 8.90 4.72 13.80
C LEU A 248 10.02 4.83 14.83
N LEU A 249 11.29 4.68 14.42
CA LEU A 249 12.45 4.86 15.30
C LEU A 249 12.48 6.23 15.98
N VAL A 250 12.22 7.31 15.23
CA VAL A 250 12.18 8.67 15.78
C VAL A 250 11.01 8.85 16.77
N SER A 251 9.93 8.10 16.60
CA SER A 251 8.76 8.15 17.50
C SER A 251 8.92 7.30 18.76
N LEU A 252 9.94 6.44 18.85
CA LEU A 252 10.18 5.62 20.03
C LEU A 252 10.57 6.51 21.23
N PRO A 253 10.10 6.17 22.44
CA PRO A 253 10.56 6.88 23.63
C PRO A 253 12.09 6.74 23.76
N PRO A 254 12.79 7.79 24.24
CA PRO A 254 14.23 7.74 24.44
C PRO A 254 14.58 6.58 25.39
N LYS A 255 15.72 5.91 25.13
CA LYS A 255 16.23 4.85 26.00
C LYS A 255 16.50 5.44 27.40
N GLY A 256 15.65 5.10 28.37
CA GLY A 256 15.83 5.46 29.78
C GLY A 256 14.75 6.36 30.37
N LYS A 257 13.60 5.77 30.70
CA LYS A 257 13.02 5.88 32.05
C LYS A 257 12.45 4.51 32.37
N GLU A 258 13.26 3.65 32.99
CA GLU A 258 12.69 2.68 33.92
C GLU A 258 11.79 3.48 34.85
N ALA A 259 10.48 3.19 34.83
CA ALA A 259 9.59 3.69 35.86
C ALA A 259 10.19 3.20 37.18
N GLY A 260 10.78 4.14 37.92
CA GLY A 260 11.35 3.88 39.23
C GLY A 260 10.29 3.16 40.04
N ARG A 261 10.65 1.95 40.49
CA ARG A 261 9.99 1.32 41.62
C ARG A 261 9.96 2.35 42.75
N ILE A 262 8.76 2.75 43.15
CA ILE A 262 8.48 3.31 44.47
C ILE A 262 7.53 2.32 45.12
#